data_AF-A0A516KHU9-F1
#
_entry.id   AF-A0A516KHU9-F1
#
_cell.length_a   1.000
_cell.length_b   1.000
_cell.length_c   1.000
_cell.angle_alpha   90.00
_cell.angle_beta   90.00
_cell.angle_gamma   90.00
#
_symmetry.space_group_name_H-M   'P 1'
#
loop_
_entity.id
_entity.type
_entity.pdbx_description
1 polymer ?
#
loop_
_entity_poly.entity_id
_entity_poly.type
_entity_poly.pdbx_seq_one_letter_code
_entity_poly.pdbx_strand_id
1 'polypeptide(L)'
;MYHFRHPYSYREHPIFPQVQTHQFETSAKTCQVVMKDLDTLLQNIEHNQGFAYKIKDAAQKSNTSQIKTYINELGISTVPEVKYNPDGIQFIFTAKRTQIETCKLTLSIPW
;
A
#
# COMPACT_ATOMS: atom_id res chain seq x y z
N MET A 1 -61.29 -0.64 28.05
CA MET A 1 -60.04 -0.02 27.55
C MET A 1 -58.88 -0.92 27.91
N TYR A 2 -58.28 -1.62 26.94
CA TYR A 2 -57.11 -2.47 27.17
C TYR A 2 -55.85 -1.66 26.84
N HIS A 3 -55.00 -1.43 27.84
CA HIS A 3 -53.70 -0.78 27.65
C HIS A 3 -52.67 -1.82 27.21
N PHE A 4 -52.27 -1.79 25.94
CA PHE A 4 -51.09 -2.49 25.45
C PHE A 4 -49.85 -1.81 26.04
N ARG A 5 -49.22 -2.43 27.04
CA ARG A 5 -47.85 -2.07 27.44
C ARG A 5 -46.90 -2.64 26.38
N HIS A 6 -46.36 -1.76 25.54
CA HIS A 6 -45.23 -2.12 24.69
C HIS A 6 -44.01 -2.37 25.59
N PRO A 7 -43.39 -3.55 25.57
CA PRO A 7 -42.16 -3.77 26.31
C PRO A 7 -41.07 -2.89 25.69
N TYR A 8 -40.49 -2.02 26.51
CA TYR A 8 -39.29 -1.29 26.15
C TYR A 8 -38.18 -2.30 25.85
N SER A 9 -37.85 -2.48 24.57
CA SER A 9 -36.66 -3.23 24.17
C SER A 9 -35.44 -2.44 24.63
N TYR A 10 -34.80 -2.91 25.71
CA TYR A 10 -33.48 -2.44 26.13
C TYR A 10 -32.53 -2.73 24.96
N ARG A 11 -32.09 -1.68 24.26
CA ARG A 11 -31.02 -1.83 23.26
C ARG A 11 -29.75 -2.13 24.05
N GLU A 12 -29.30 -3.38 24.02
CA GLU A 12 -27.96 -3.71 24.48
C GLU A 12 -26.97 -2.83 23.73
N HIS A 13 -26.31 -1.92 24.45
CA HIS A 13 -25.21 -1.15 23.88
C HIS A 13 -24.10 -2.13 23.52
N PRO A 14 -23.55 -2.09 22.29
CA PRO A 14 -22.45 -2.96 21.91
C PRO A 14 -21.31 -2.80 22.91
N ILE A 15 -20.97 -3.88 23.61
CA ILE A 15 -19.79 -3.92 24.47
C ILE A 15 -18.60 -4.08 23.52
N PHE A 16 -17.83 -3.02 23.34
CA PHE A 16 -16.59 -3.09 22.56
C PHE A 16 -15.52 -3.81 23.37
N PRO A 17 -14.68 -4.66 22.73
CA PRO A 17 -13.55 -5.29 23.38
C PRO A 17 -12.54 -4.23 23.86
N GLN A 18 -11.70 -4.60 24.83
CA GLN A 18 -10.57 -3.75 25.24
C GLN A 18 -9.65 -3.47 24.04
N VAL A 19 -9.25 -2.21 23.88
CA VAL A 19 -8.39 -1.77 22.77
C VAL A 19 -7.01 -2.42 22.90
N GLN A 20 -6.60 -3.17 21.88
CA GLN A 20 -5.26 -3.74 21.76
C GLN A 20 -4.50 -3.04 20.63
N THR A 21 -3.33 -2.46 20.93
CA THR A 21 -2.57 -1.64 19.96
C THR A 21 -1.44 -2.39 19.27
N HIS A 22 -1.01 -3.53 19.80
CA HIS A 22 0.22 -4.22 19.38
C HIS A 22 0.27 -4.53 17.87
N GLN A 23 -0.83 -5.02 17.29
CA GLN A 23 -0.90 -5.28 15.84
C GLN A 23 -0.79 -3.99 15.04
N PHE A 24 -1.50 -2.94 15.47
CA PHE A 24 -1.49 -1.63 14.80
C PHE A 24 -0.10 -0.97 14.84
N GLU A 25 0.58 -1.00 15.98
CA GLU A 25 1.96 -0.52 16.12
C GLU A 25 2.94 -1.31 15.24
N THR A 26 2.75 -2.64 15.15
CA THR A 26 3.57 -3.50 14.28
C THR A 26 3.34 -3.19 12.81
N SER A 27 2.09 -2.96 12.40
CA SER A 27 1.74 -2.50 11.06
C SER A 27 2.39 -1.15 10.75
N ALA A 28 2.33 -0.19 11.68
CA ALA A 28 2.97 1.12 11.50
C ALA A 28 4.49 1.02 11.32
N LYS A 29 5.18 0.21 12.14
CA LYS A 29 6.62 -0.07 11.99
C LYS A 29 6.95 -0.67 10.63
N THR A 30 6.10 -1.58 10.14
CA THR A 30 6.28 -2.19 8.83
C THR A 30 6.07 -1.17 7.71
N CYS A 31 5.04 -0.33 7.82
CA CYS A 31 4.81 0.76 6.88
C CYS A 31 5.99 1.73 6.78
N GLN A 32 6.67 2.03 7.90
CA GLN A 32 7.87 2.88 7.87
C GLN A 32 8.99 2.29 7.00
N VAL A 33 9.15 0.96 6.96
CA VAL A 33 10.13 0.31 6.07
C VAL A 33 9.71 0.51 4.61
N VAL A 34 8.43 0.26 4.29
CA VAL A 34 7.90 0.44 2.93
C VAL A 34 8.01 1.91 2.49
N MET A 35 7.80 2.87 3.40
CA MET A 35 7.95 4.30 3.09
C MET A 35 9.40 4.67 2.71
N LYS A 36 10.41 4.03 3.30
CA LYS A 36 11.82 4.26 2.93
C LYS A 36 12.13 3.71 1.54
N ASP A 37 11.58 2.54 1.21
CA ASP A 37 11.70 1.95 -0.14
C ASP A 37 11.03 2.86 -1.17
N LEU A 38 9.84 3.38 -0.84
CA LEU A 38 9.09 4.32 -1.66
C LEU A 38 9.87 5.62 -1.91
N ASP A 39 10.45 6.20 -0.85
CA ASP A 39 11.27 7.41 -0.94
C ASP A 39 12.50 7.19 -1.84
N THR A 40 13.18 6.05 -1.69
CA THR A 40 14.31 5.66 -2.56
C THR A 40 13.90 5.56 -4.03
N LEU A 41 12.74 4.95 -4.32
CA LEU A 41 12.20 4.87 -5.68
C LEU A 41 11.91 6.28 -6.23
N LEU A 42 11.24 7.13 -5.46
CA LEU A 42 10.87 8.49 -5.87
C LEU A 42 12.11 9.35 -6.15
N GLN A 43 13.12 9.33 -5.28
CA GLN A 43 14.37 10.06 -5.48
C GLN A 43 15.10 9.63 -6.76
N ASN A 44 15.09 8.33 -7.08
CA ASN A 44 15.66 7.85 -8.33
C ASN A 44 14.85 8.29 -9.56
N ILE A 45 13.52 8.33 -9.47
CA ILE A 45 12.68 8.86 -10.55
C ILE A 45 12.92 10.38 -10.73
N GLU A 46 13.04 11.14 -9.65
CA GLU A 46 13.21 12.59 -9.67
C GLU A 46 14.60 13.01 -10.17
N HIS A 47 15.66 12.39 -9.67
CA HIS A 47 17.04 12.87 -9.89
C HIS A 47 17.81 12.09 -10.96
N ASN A 48 17.34 10.91 -11.38
CA ASN A 48 18.00 10.12 -12.42
C ASN A 48 17.10 10.03 -13.67
N GLN A 49 17.31 10.98 -14.59
CA GLN A 49 16.56 11.03 -15.86
C GLN A 49 16.66 9.73 -16.66
N GLY A 50 17.81 9.05 -16.62
CA GLY A 50 18.00 7.76 -17.29
C GLY A 50 17.15 6.65 -16.68
N PHE A 51 16.98 6.64 -15.35
CA PHE A 51 16.09 5.72 -14.66
C PHE A 51 14.62 6.00 -14.99
N ALA A 52 14.19 7.26 -14.90
CA ALA A 52 12.83 7.66 -15.25
C ALA A 52 12.47 7.29 -16.70
N TYR A 53 13.39 7.54 -17.65
CA TYR A 53 13.23 7.13 -19.05
C TYR A 53 13.05 5.61 -19.18
N LYS A 54 13.93 4.82 -18.55
CA LYS A 54 13.87 3.35 -18.58
C LYS A 54 12.53 2.80 -18.06
N ILE A 55 12.02 3.36 -16.97
CA ILE A 55 10.72 2.97 -16.39
C ILE A 55 9.58 3.30 -17.36
N LYS A 56 9.54 4.53 -17.90
CA LYS A 56 8.49 4.97 -18.83
C LYS A 56 8.53 4.19 -20.16
N ASP A 57 9.71 3.97 -20.73
CA ASP A 57 9.91 3.18 -21.95
C ASP A 57 9.46 1.72 -21.77
N ALA A 58 9.84 1.08 -20.66
CA ALA A 58 9.40 -0.27 -20.35
C ALA A 58 7.88 -0.35 -20.14
N ALA A 59 7.27 0.65 -19.47
CA ALA A 59 5.82 0.73 -19.29
C ALA A 59 5.08 0.89 -20.63
N GLN A 60 5.56 1.77 -21.51
CA GLN A 60 5.00 1.95 -22.87
C GLN A 60 5.05 0.65 -23.69
N LYS A 61 6.09 -0.16 -23.51
CA LYS A 61 6.26 -1.47 -24.15
C LYS A 61 5.54 -2.61 -23.42
N SER A 62 4.77 -2.30 -22.38
CA SER A 62 4.10 -3.27 -21.51
C SER A 62 5.05 -4.32 -20.88
N ASN A 63 6.29 -3.92 -20.60
CA ASN A 63 7.33 -4.82 -20.10
C ASN A 63 7.49 -4.72 -18.57
N THR A 64 6.52 -5.27 -17.85
CA THR A 64 6.49 -5.22 -16.37
C THR A 64 7.67 -5.94 -15.72
N SER A 65 8.20 -7.00 -16.32
CA SER A 65 9.36 -7.72 -15.76
C SER A 65 10.61 -6.84 -15.77
N GLN A 66 10.82 -6.08 -16.84
CA GLN A 66 11.94 -5.14 -16.96
C GLN A 66 11.84 -3.99 -15.95
N ILE A 67 10.64 -3.45 -15.71
CA ILE A 67 10.40 -2.46 -14.64
C ILE A 67 10.81 -3.04 -13.27
N LYS A 68 10.39 -4.28 -12.97
CA LYS A 68 10.76 -4.94 -11.71
C LYS A 68 12.26 -5.14 -11.58
N THR A 69 12.96 -5.49 -12.66
CA THR A 69 14.43 -5.60 -12.66
C THR A 69 15.07 -4.27 -12.30
N TYR A 70 14.66 -3.16 -12.93
CA TYR A 70 15.19 -1.83 -12.61
C TYR A 70 14.94 -1.42 -11.16
N ILE A 71 13.75 -1.72 -10.64
CA ILE A 71 13.42 -1.42 -9.25
C ILE A 71 14.26 -2.28 -8.27
N ASN A 72 14.51 -3.55 -8.60
CA ASN A 72 15.37 -4.43 -7.80
C ASN A 72 16.82 -3.94 -7.73
N GLU A 73 17.31 -3.33 -8.81
CA GLU A 73 18.67 -2.74 -8.86
C GLU A 73 18.84 -1.58 -7.86
N LEU A 74 17.75 -0.98 -7.37
CA LEU A 74 17.79 0.06 -6.33
C LEU A 74 18.09 -0.49 -4.92
N GLY A 75 18.07 -1.82 -4.74
CA GLY A 75 18.35 -2.44 -3.44
C GLY A 75 17.24 -2.25 -2.40
N ILE A 76 16.01 -1.93 -2.83
CA ILE A 76 14.86 -1.76 -1.94
C ILE A 76 14.36 -3.11 -1.41
N SER A 77 13.82 -3.12 -0.20
CA SER A 77 13.43 -4.38 0.48
C SER A 77 12.13 -4.97 -0.04
N THR A 78 11.20 -4.12 -0.49
CA THR A 78 9.86 -4.50 -0.94
C THR A 78 9.68 -4.14 -2.41
N VAL A 79 9.64 -5.16 -3.28
CA VAL A 79 9.40 -4.96 -4.71
C VAL A 79 7.90 -4.74 -4.95
N PRO A 80 7.49 -3.60 -5.53
CA PRO A 80 6.07 -3.32 -5.76
C PRO A 80 5.51 -4.12 -6.93
N GLU A 81 4.20 -4.35 -6.88
CA GLU A 81 3.44 -4.62 -8.10
C GLU A 81 3.29 -3.33 -8.89
N VAL A 82 3.30 -3.43 -10.23
CA VAL A 82 3.28 -2.27 -11.12
C VAL A 82 2.09 -2.39 -12.05
N LYS A 83 1.31 -1.31 -12.15
CA LYS A 83 0.26 -1.13 -13.15
C LYS A 83 0.53 0.18 -13.89
N TYR A 84 0.17 0.25 -15.16
CA TYR A 84 0.37 1.46 -15.95
C TYR A 84 -0.71 1.56 -17.02
N ASN A 85 -0.96 2.79 -17.44
CA ASN A 85 -1.81 3.13 -18.57
C ASN A 85 -1.17 4.33 -19.30
N PRO A 86 -1.78 4.83 -20.39
CA PRO A 86 -1.27 6.01 -21.10
C PRO A 86 -1.16 7.28 -20.24
N ASP A 87 -1.83 7.35 -19.09
CA ASP A 87 -1.88 8.55 -18.23
C ASP A 87 -0.85 8.51 -17.10
N GLY A 88 -0.43 7.33 -16.66
CA GLY A 88 0.50 7.20 -15.55
C GLY A 88 0.91 5.78 -15.19
N ILE A 89 1.56 5.68 -14.03
CA ILE A 89 2.01 4.44 -13.39
C ILE A 89 1.56 4.37 -11.94
N GLN A 90 1.28 3.17 -11.49
CA GLN A 90 0.90 2.86 -10.13
C GLN A 90 1.83 1.79 -9.56
N PHE A 91 2.42 2.08 -8.41
CA PHE A 91 3.24 1.17 -7.63
C PHE A 91 2.46 0.73 -6.39
N ILE A 92 2.29 -0.57 -6.22
CA ILE A 92 1.57 -1.16 -5.09
C ILE A 92 2.57 -1.96 -4.25
N PHE A 93 2.96 -1.41 -3.12
CA PHE A 93 3.83 -2.06 -2.15
C PHE A 93 2.99 -2.81 -1.13
N THR A 94 3.33 -4.08 -0.91
CA THR A 94 2.65 -4.92 0.09
C THR A 94 3.69 -5.60 0.96
N ALA A 95 3.79 -5.19 2.22
CA ALA A 95 4.64 -5.86 3.18
C ALA A 95 3.85 -6.95 3.91
N LYS A 96 4.41 -8.16 3.93
CA LYS A 96 3.83 -9.34 4.56
C LYS A 96 4.72 -9.80 5.70
N ARG A 97 4.15 -9.99 6.88
CA ARG A 97 4.81 -10.70 7.99
C ARG A 97 3.98 -11.95 8.28
N THR A 98 4.61 -13.12 8.17
CA THR A 98 4.00 -14.42 8.52
C THR A 98 2.59 -14.60 7.92
N GLN A 99 2.47 -14.46 6.60
CA GLN A 99 1.25 -14.64 5.79
C GLN A 99 0.13 -13.59 5.97
N ILE A 100 0.25 -12.62 6.88
CA ILE A 100 -0.69 -11.51 7.03
C ILE A 100 -0.12 -10.26 6.36
N GLU A 101 -0.92 -9.60 5.52
CA GLU A 101 -0.60 -8.27 4.98
C GLU A 101 -0.63 -7.25 6.14
N THR A 102 0.54 -6.72 6.50
CA THR A 102 0.66 -5.79 7.64
C THR A 102 0.67 -4.34 7.20
N CYS A 103 1.08 -4.07 5.95
CA CYS A 103 1.04 -2.74 5.35
C CYS A 103 0.86 -2.83 3.83
N LYS A 104 0.00 -1.97 3.28
CA LYS A 104 -0.18 -1.78 1.85
C LYS A 104 -0.13 -0.30 1.50
N LEU A 105 0.78 0.09 0.61
CA LEU A 105 0.91 1.45 0.10
C LEU A 105 0.71 1.44 -1.41
N THR A 106 -0.08 2.39 -1.91
CA THR A 106 -0.35 2.55 -3.34
C THR A 106 0.01 3.96 -3.75
N LEU A 107 1.01 4.09 -4.61
CA LEU A 107 1.46 5.35 -5.18
C LEU A 107 1.04 5.40 -6.65
N SER A 108 0.41 6.50 -7.06
CA SER A 108 0.09 6.77 -8.46
C SER A 108 0.81 8.03 -8.93
N ILE A 109 1.55 7.94 -10.03
CA ILE A 109 2.31 9.06 -10.62
C ILE A 109 1.83 9.26 -12.07
N PRO A 110 1.35 10.46 -12.43
CA PRO A 110 1.05 10.80 -13.83
C PRO A 110 2.35 11.01 -14.63
N TRP A 111 2.27 10.84 -15.95
CA TRP A 111 3.42 10.93 -16.87
C TRP A 111 3.82 12.31 -17.36
#